data_AF-A0A951DFN3-F1
#
_entry.id   AF-A0A951DFN3-F1
#
_cell.length_a   1.000
_cell.length_b   1.000
_cell.length_c   1.000
_cell.angle_alpha   90.00
_cell.angle_beta   90.00
_cell.angle_gamma   90.00
#
_symmetry.space_group_name_H-M   'P 1'
#
loop_
_entity.id
_entity.type
_entity.pdbx_description
1 polymer ?
#
loop_
_entity_poly.entity_id
_entity_poly.type
_entity_poly.pdbx_seq_one_letter_code
_entity_poly.pdbx_strand_id
1 'polypeptide(L)'
;MPAKAAPRIPLPVAEATYHHLESLAADVHRTYFFKYPPLPVRWGQQISRKKRRSIRLGSYNHLTAEVRIHPILNTPQVPAFFIQSIIYHEYLHHVLGARHNRRFHQYERAFRYHRESQEWIRRNLFLLLGRKRSEMPSRRLAPAAPVAQPVQFALF
;
A
#
# COMPACT_ATOMS: atom_id res chain seq x y z
N MET A 1 -56.59 -18.96 -0.71
CA MET A 1 -55.45 -18.98 0.23
C MET A 1 -54.17 -18.70 -0.58
N PRO A 2 -53.60 -17.49 -0.58
CA PRO A 2 -52.35 -17.24 -1.28
C PRO A 2 -51.15 -17.75 -0.46
N ALA A 3 -50.27 -18.52 -1.11
CA ALA A 3 -49.06 -19.07 -0.53
C ALA A 3 -48.12 -17.94 -0.07
N LYS A 4 -47.68 -18.04 1.19
CA LYS A 4 -46.77 -17.12 1.85
C LYS A 4 -45.40 -17.20 1.17
N ALA A 5 -44.98 -16.13 0.50
CA ALA A 5 -43.65 -16.03 -0.08
C ALA A 5 -42.59 -16.23 1.00
N ALA A 6 -41.66 -17.16 0.79
CA ALA A 6 -40.53 -17.39 1.68
C ALA A 6 -39.68 -16.12 1.81
N PRO A 7 -39.10 -15.84 2.99
CA PRO A 7 -38.19 -14.71 3.12
C PRO A 7 -37.01 -14.91 2.18
N ARG A 8 -36.79 -13.95 1.28
CA ARG A 8 -35.55 -13.87 0.49
C ARG A 8 -34.42 -13.66 1.49
N ILE A 9 -33.74 -14.74 1.86
CA ILE A 9 -32.49 -14.67 2.63
C ILE A 9 -31.53 -13.86 1.75
N PRO A 10 -31.09 -12.65 2.17
CA PRO A 10 -30.02 -11.98 1.48
C PRO A 10 -28.80 -12.89 1.63
N LEU A 11 -28.33 -13.47 0.53
CA LEU A 11 -27.02 -14.10 0.50
C LEU A 11 -26.04 -13.05 1.03
N PRO A 12 -25.22 -13.36 2.06
CA PRO A 12 -24.14 -12.46 2.43
C PRO A 12 -23.32 -12.29 1.15
N VAL A 13 -23.36 -11.08 0.59
CA VAL A 13 -22.36 -10.69 -0.39
C VAL A 13 -21.08 -10.82 0.40
N ALA A 14 -20.35 -11.90 0.17
CA ALA A 14 -18.95 -11.95 0.51
C ALA A 14 -18.38 -10.76 -0.25
N GLU A 15 -18.26 -9.61 0.42
CA GLU A 15 -17.47 -8.50 -0.07
C GLU A 15 -16.09 -9.12 -0.21
N ALA A 16 -15.76 -9.58 -1.42
CA ALA A 16 -14.47 -10.13 -1.73
C ALA A 16 -13.47 -9.07 -1.29
N THR A 17 -12.88 -9.26 -0.12
CA THR A 17 -11.82 -8.40 0.35
C THR A 17 -10.67 -8.85 -0.51
N TYR A 18 -10.47 -8.16 -1.64
CA TYR A 18 -9.47 -8.53 -2.65
C TYR A 18 -8.08 -8.70 -2.03
N HIS A 19 -7.88 -8.13 -0.85
CA HIS A 19 -6.71 -8.27 -0.02
C HIS A 19 -7.10 -8.71 1.39
N HIS A 20 -6.65 -9.91 1.80
CA HIS A 20 -6.65 -10.31 3.20
C HIS A 20 -5.56 -9.52 3.94
N LEU A 21 -5.92 -8.34 4.44
CA LEU A 21 -4.99 -7.44 5.13
C LEU A 21 -4.23 -8.11 6.26
N GLU A 22 -4.89 -8.97 7.02
CA GLU A 22 -4.29 -9.69 8.14
C GLU A 22 -3.18 -10.63 7.67
N SER A 23 -3.39 -11.37 6.57
CA SER A 23 -2.36 -12.24 5.98
C SER A 23 -1.18 -11.43 5.46
N LEU A 24 -1.44 -10.32 4.76
CA LEU A 24 -0.38 -9.44 4.25
C LEU A 24 0.42 -8.79 5.40
N ALA A 25 -0.27 -8.40 6.47
CA ALA A 25 0.35 -7.83 7.66
C ALA A 25 1.20 -8.87 8.39
N ALA A 26 0.70 -10.08 8.56
CA ALA A 26 1.43 -11.18 9.18
C ALA A 26 2.70 -11.53 8.40
N ASP A 27 2.64 -11.54 7.06
CA ASP A 27 3.82 -11.79 6.22
C ASP A 27 4.87 -10.68 6.37
N VAL A 28 4.46 -9.41 6.36
CA VAL A 28 5.37 -8.27 6.56
C VAL A 28 5.98 -8.31 7.96
N HIS A 29 5.17 -8.57 8.98
CA HIS A 29 5.60 -8.65 10.37
C HIS A 29 6.63 -9.77 10.56
N ARG A 30 6.31 -10.99 10.12
CA ARG A 30 7.20 -12.17 10.19
C ARG A 30 8.52 -11.94 9.47
N THR A 31 8.49 -11.27 8.32
CA THR A 31 9.69 -11.07 7.48
C THR A 31 10.62 -9.98 8.01
N TYR A 32 10.08 -8.87 8.52
CA TYR A 32 10.89 -7.68 8.80
C TYR A 32 10.81 -7.17 10.24
N PHE A 33 9.72 -7.44 10.95
CA PHE A 33 9.42 -6.85 12.25
C PHE A 33 9.19 -7.89 13.34
N PHE A 34 9.72 -9.11 13.19
CA PHE A 34 9.54 -10.23 14.12
C PHE A 34 9.98 -9.90 15.57
N LYS A 35 10.85 -8.90 15.75
CA LYS A 35 11.33 -8.42 17.07
C LYS A 35 10.34 -7.50 17.78
N TYR A 36 9.29 -7.05 17.10
CA TYR A 36 8.28 -6.11 17.61
C TYR A 36 6.93 -6.82 17.75
N PRO A 37 6.01 -6.35 18.60
CA PRO A 37 4.66 -6.90 18.64
C PRO A 37 3.93 -6.69 17.30
N PRO A 38 3.04 -7.62 16.90
CA PRO A 38 2.20 -7.42 15.72
C PRO A 38 1.25 -6.24 15.95
N LEU A 39 1.11 -5.38 14.94
CA LEU A 39 0.22 -4.22 14.95
C LEU A 39 -1.08 -4.62 14.23
N PRO A 40 -2.26 -4.34 14.81
CA PRO A 40 -3.52 -4.54 14.11
C PRO A 40 -3.56 -3.66 12.85
N VAL A 41 -3.82 -4.28 11.71
CA VAL A 41 -3.95 -3.61 10.42
C VAL A 41 -5.41 -3.65 9.98
N ARG A 42 -5.99 -2.48 9.72
CA ARG A 42 -7.42 -2.33 9.39
C ARG A 42 -7.64 -1.39 8.21
N TRP A 43 -8.76 -1.57 7.53
CA TRP A 43 -9.23 -0.55 6.59
C TRP A 43 -9.69 0.69 7.37
N GLY A 44 -9.24 1.86 6.93
CA GLY A 44 -9.71 3.14 7.43
C GLY A 44 -11.12 3.46 6.92
N GLN A 45 -11.75 4.45 7.53
CA GLN A 45 -13.08 4.91 7.12
C GLN A 45 -12.99 5.69 5.80
N GLN A 46 -13.90 5.41 4.86
CA GLN A 46 -13.96 6.11 3.59
C GLN A 46 -14.48 7.54 3.78
N ILE A 47 -13.57 8.49 3.97
CA ILE A 47 -13.91 9.92 3.96
C ILE A 47 -13.78 10.39 2.51
N SER A 48 -14.89 10.62 1.81
CA SER A 48 -14.86 11.23 0.47
C SER A 48 -14.71 12.74 0.61
N ARG A 49 -13.62 13.34 0.12
CA ARG A 49 -13.53 14.80 -0.09
C ARG A 49 -13.44 15.07 -1.59
N LYS A 50 -14.29 15.98 -2.11
CA LYS A 50 -14.51 16.26 -3.54
C LYS A 50 -13.25 16.65 -4.35
N LYS A 51 -12.18 17.16 -3.72
CA LYS A 51 -10.90 17.49 -4.38
C LYS A 51 -9.75 17.27 -3.41
N ARG A 52 -8.82 16.36 -3.71
CA ARG A 52 -7.58 16.16 -2.93
C ARG A 52 -6.37 16.33 -3.85
N ARG A 53 -5.39 17.14 -3.43
CA ARG A 53 -4.09 17.27 -4.10
C ARG A 53 -3.09 16.19 -3.65
N SER A 54 -3.36 15.56 -2.50
CA SER A 54 -2.58 14.45 -1.94
C SER A 54 -3.52 13.42 -1.31
N ILE A 55 -3.11 12.16 -1.34
CA ILE A 55 -3.82 11.06 -0.69
C ILE A 55 -2.88 10.36 0.29
N ARG A 56 -3.36 10.20 1.53
CA ARG A 56 -2.67 9.41 2.53
C ARG A 56 -3.12 7.96 2.39
N LEU A 57 -2.22 7.09 1.97
CA LEU A 57 -2.50 5.68 1.65
C LEU A 57 -2.52 4.78 2.89
N GLY A 58 -1.72 5.14 3.88
CA GLY A 58 -1.66 4.50 5.19
C GLY A 58 -1.51 5.54 6.30
N SER A 59 -1.90 5.14 7.51
CA SER A 59 -1.63 5.92 8.71
C SER A 59 -1.45 5.02 9.92
N TYR A 60 -0.35 5.21 10.61
CA TYR A 60 -0.10 4.66 11.94
C TYR A 60 -0.66 5.58 13.03
N ASN A 61 -1.37 5.00 14.01
CA ASN A 61 -1.84 5.69 15.20
C ASN A 61 -0.98 5.32 16.41
N HIS A 62 -0.24 6.29 16.95
CA HIS A 62 0.63 6.09 18.11
C HIS A 62 -0.14 5.77 19.41
N LEU A 63 -1.40 6.22 19.54
CA LEU A 63 -2.19 6.02 20.76
C LEU A 63 -2.77 4.62 20.86
N THR A 64 -3.24 4.06 19.73
CA THR A 64 -3.88 2.74 19.67
C THR A 64 -2.96 1.66 19.12
N ALA A 65 -1.73 2.01 18.72
CA ALA A 65 -0.76 1.13 18.07
C ALA A 65 -1.35 0.37 16.87
N GLU A 66 -2.20 1.02 16.08
CA GLU A 66 -2.87 0.40 14.93
C GLU A 66 -2.45 1.05 13.61
N VAL A 67 -2.45 0.25 12.55
CA VAL A 67 -2.21 0.68 11.18
C VAL A 67 -3.54 0.73 10.44
N ARG A 68 -3.87 1.90 9.88
CA ARG A 68 -5.05 2.08 9.03
C ARG A 68 -4.66 2.26 7.59
N ILE A 69 -5.22 1.45 6.69
CA ILE A 69 -4.98 1.52 5.25
C ILE A 69 -6.18 2.17 4.59
N HIS A 70 -5.95 3.07 3.64
CA HIS A 70 -7.03 3.77 2.96
C HIS A 70 -7.89 2.80 2.12
N PRO A 71 -9.23 2.81 2.24
CA PRO A 71 -10.11 1.83 1.60
C PRO A 71 -10.10 1.88 0.07
N ILE A 72 -9.62 2.98 -0.53
CA ILE A 72 -9.38 3.09 -1.99
C ILE A 72 -8.45 2.00 -2.54
N LEU A 73 -7.64 1.39 -1.66
CA LEU A 73 -6.72 0.32 -2.03
C LEU A 73 -7.36 -1.07 -1.99
N ASN A 74 -8.59 -1.19 -1.48
CA ASN A 74 -9.36 -2.43 -1.48
C ASN A 74 -9.99 -2.67 -2.86
N THR A 75 -9.17 -2.74 -3.90
CA THR A 75 -9.59 -2.98 -5.28
C THR A 75 -8.68 -4.01 -5.94
N PRO A 76 -9.18 -4.78 -6.94
CA PRO A 76 -8.39 -5.81 -7.60
C PRO A 76 -7.24 -5.26 -8.44
N GLN A 77 -7.29 -3.98 -8.84
CA GLN A 77 -6.22 -3.35 -9.61
C GLN A 77 -4.97 -3.02 -8.76
N VAL A 78 -5.13 -3.01 -7.44
CA VAL A 78 -4.04 -2.77 -6.50
C VAL A 78 -3.37 -4.11 -6.20
N PRO A 79 -2.07 -4.28 -6.46
CA PRO A 79 -1.38 -5.53 -6.19
C PRO A 79 -1.05 -5.66 -4.70
N ALA A 80 -1.03 -6.91 -4.20
CA ALA A 80 -0.75 -7.21 -2.80
C ALA A 80 0.60 -6.67 -2.31
N PHE A 81 1.65 -6.72 -3.14
CA PHE A 81 2.98 -6.19 -2.78
C PHE A 81 2.94 -4.68 -2.47
N PHE A 82 2.03 -3.93 -3.10
CA PHE A 82 1.89 -2.50 -2.87
C PHE A 82 1.27 -2.24 -1.50
N ILE A 83 0.24 -3.01 -1.12
CA ILE A 83 -0.36 -2.94 0.21
C ILE A 83 0.66 -3.34 1.28
N GLN A 84 1.45 -4.40 1.04
CA GLN A 84 2.55 -4.79 1.92
C GLN A 84 3.58 -3.66 2.09
N SER A 85 3.88 -2.90 1.04
CA SER A 85 4.80 -1.75 1.15
C SER A 85 4.25 -0.62 2.01
N ILE A 86 2.93 -0.40 2.01
CA ILE A 86 2.27 0.57 2.89
C ILE A 86 2.32 0.07 4.34
N ILE A 87 1.96 -1.20 4.58
CA ILE A 87 2.06 -1.80 5.92
C ILE A 87 3.50 -1.68 6.45
N TYR A 88 4.49 -2.00 5.61
CA TYR A 88 5.89 -1.88 5.94
C TYR A 88 6.28 -0.44 6.31
N HIS A 89 5.85 0.56 5.53
CA HIS A 89 6.08 1.97 5.80
C HIS A 89 5.47 2.41 7.15
N GLU A 90 4.24 1.99 7.45
CA GLU A 90 3.60 2.32 8.73
C GLU A 90 4.26 1.61 9.92
N TYR A 91 4.78 0.40 9.75
CA TYR A 91 5.61 -0.26 10.75
C TYR A 91 6.94 0.46 10.97
N LEU A 92 7.56 1.02 9.92
CA LEU A 92 8.75 1.86 10.10
C LEU A 92 8.43 3.09 10.95
N HIS A 93 7.23 3.66 10.84
CA HIS A 93 6.78 4.74 11.72
C HIS A 93 6.63 4.30 13.18
N HIS A 94 6.20 3.07 13.44
CA HIS A 94 6.19 2.50 14.78
C HIS A 94 7.62 2.37 15.35
N VAL A 95 8.56 1.86 14.56
CA VAL A 95 9.93 1.55 15.03
C VAL A 95 10.85 2.76 15.08
N LEU A 96 10.80 3.64 14.08
CA LEU A 96 11.73 4.76 13.89
C LEU A 96 11.12 6.12 14.22
N GLY A 97 9.80 6.18 14.44
CA GLY A 97 9.05 7.41 14.70
C GLY A 97 8.55 8.13 13.46
N ALA A 98 7.96 9.31 13.66
CA ALA A 98 7.26 10.06 12.61
C ALA A 98 8.17 10.75 11.57
N ARG A 99 9.50 10.76 11.75
CA ARG A 99 10.42 11.53 10.91
C ARG A 99 11.02 10.68 9.78
N HIS A 100 10.81 11.11 8.54
CA HIS A 100 11.45 10.53 7.34
C HIS A 100 12.90 11.00 7.19
N ASN A 101 13.75 10.64 8.15
CA ASN A 101 15.18 10.97 8.10
C ASN A 101 15.95 10.01 7.17
N ARG A 102 17.24 10.27 6.90
CA ARG A 102 18.10 9.39 6.08
C ARG A 102 18.07 7.92 6.53
N ARG A 103 18.00 7.67 7.85
CA ARG A 103 17.84 6.32 8.42
C ARG A 103 16.53 5.68 7.99
N PHE A 104 15.41 6.40 8.05
CA PHE A 104 14.11 5.90 7.60
C PHE A 104 14.17 5.42 6.15
N HIS A 105 14.69 6.26 5.25
CA HIS A 105 14.81 5.89 3.83
C HIS A 105 15.77 4.73 3.55
N GLN A 106 16.71 4.43 4.46
CA GLN A 106 17.55 3.24 4.33
C GLN A 106 16.74 1.97 4.62
N TYR A 107 15.96 1.97 5.71
CA TYR A 107 15.07 0.84 6.02
C TYR A 107 13.96 0.71 4.99
N GLU A 108 13.38 1.82 4.53
CA GLU A 108 12.36 1.81 3.47
C GLU A 108 12.84 1.11 2.19
N ARG A 109 14.11 1.34 1.81
CA ARG A 109 14.75 0.68 0.66
C ARG A 109 15.06 -0.80 0.88
N ALA A 110 15.05 -1.28 2.12
CA ALA A 110 15.28 -2.69 2.44
C ALA A 110 14.03 -3.56 2.18
N PHE A 111 12.86 -2.96 1.93
CA PHE A 111 11.69 -3.70 1.53
C PHE A 111 11.88 -4.35 0.15
N ARG A 112 11.61 -5.66 0.06
CA ARG A 112 11.87 -6.47 -1.15
C ARG A 112 11.28 -5.89 -2.42
N TYR A 113 10.07 -5.34 -2.35
CA TYR A 113 9.38 -4.76 -3.51
C TYR A 113 9.39 -3.22 -3.50
N HIS A 114 10.39 -2.60 -2.87
CA HIS A 114 10.45 -1.13 -2.76
C HIS A 114 10.43 -0.47 -4.14
N ARG A 115 11.21 -0.95 -5.10
CA ARG A 115 11.30 -0.34 -6.44
C ARG A 115 9.98 -0.48 -7.20
N GLU A 116 9.38 -1.67 -7.14
CA GLU A 116 8.13 -2.03 -7.79
C GLU A 116 6.96 -1.24 -7.21
N SER A 117 6.91 -1.07 -5.89
CA SER A 117 5.92 -0.22 -5.23
C SER A 117 6.05 1.25 -5.63
N GLN A 118 7.28 1.77 -5.69
CA GLN A 118 7.56 3.15 -6.12
C GLN A 118 7.18 3.37 -7.60
N GLU A 119 7.38 2.38 -8.45
CA GLU A 119 6.98 2.44 -9.84
C GLU A 119 5.46 2.34 -10.00
N TRP A 120 4.83 1.43 -9.26
CA TRP A 120 3.38 1.27 -9.28
C TRP A 120 2.67 2.56 -8.85
N ILE A 121 3.09 3.19 -7.75
CA ILE A 121 2.46 4.45 -7.30
C ILE A 121 2.68 5.58 -8.30
N ARG A 122 3.87 5.69 -8.90
CA ARG A 122 4.16 6.68 -9.94
C ARG A 122 3.23 6.53 -11.15
N ARG A 123 2.96 5.28 -11.56
CA ARG A 123 2.07 4.97 -12.69
C ARG A 123 0.60 5.12 -12.33
N ASN A 124 0.19 4.78 -11.11
CA ASN A 124 -1.21 4.66 -10.70
C ASN A 124 -1.71 5.81 -9.81
N LEU A 125 -0.91 6.86 -9.60
CA LEU A 125 -1.28 8.01 -8.78
C LEU A 125 -2.61 8.64 -9.21
N PHE A 126 -2.94 8.60 -10.50
CA PHE A 126 -4.19 9.14 -11.04
C PHE A 126 -5.43 8.39 -10.55
N LEU A 127 -5.34 7.06 -10.38
CA LEU A 127 -6.42 6.23 -9.83
C LEU A 127 -6.73 6.64 -8.40
N LEU A 128 -5.69 6.98 -7.64
CA LEU A 128 -5.79 7.32 -6.22
C LEU A 128 -6.23 8.78 -6.00
N LEU A 129 -5.97 9.67 -6.97
CA LEU A 129 -6.41 11.07 -6.96
C LEU A 129 -7.79 11.29 -7.62
N GLY A 130 -8.38 10.26 -8.23
CA GLY A 130 -9.67 10.35 -8.91
C GLY A 130 -9.66 11.21 -10.18
N ARG A 131 -8.50 11.43 -10.81
CA ARG A 131 -8.38 12.14 -12.10
C ARG A 131 -8.46 11.14 -13.26
N LYS A 132 -9.27 11.44 -14.28
CA LYS A 132 -9.27 10.70 -15.55
C LYS A 132 -7.90 10.86 -16.24
N ARG A 133 -7.38 9.76 -16.80
CA ARG A 133 -6.08 9.68 -17.51
C ARG A 133 -5.91 10.71 -18.64
N SER A 134 -7.00 11.31 -19.13
CA SER A 134 -7.06 12.26 -20.25
C SER A 134 -6.65 13.71 -19.91
N GLU A 135 -6.45 14.08 -18.64
CA GLU A 135 -6.23 15.49 -18.24
C GLU A 135 -4.78 15.85 -17.85
N MET A 136 -3.79 14.98 -18.10
CA MET A 136 -2.39 15.29 -17.82
C MET A 136 -1.60 15.49 -19.11
N PRO A 137 -0.83 16.60 -19.25
CA PRO A 137 0.09 16.76 -20.36
C PRO A 137 1.17 15.67 -20.28
N SER A 138 1.33 14.91 -21.36
CA SER A 138 2.44 13.96 -21.54
C SER A 138 3.77 14.69 -21.40
N ARG A 139 4.35 14.71 -20.20
CA ARG A 139 5.76 15.03 -20.06
C ARG A 139 6.53 13.79 -20.50
N ARG A 140 7.05 13.84 -21.73
CA ARG A 140 7.94 12.82 -22.30
C ARG A 140 8.95 12.35 -21.24
N LEU A 141 8.88 11.08 -20.90
CA LEU A 141 9.84 10.41 -20.05
C LEU A 141 11.16 10.34 -20.83
N ALA A 142 12.25 10.88 -20.29
CA ALA A 142 13.57 10.59 -20.81
C ALA A 142 13.81 9.06 -20.70
N PRO A 143 14.43 8.41 -21.69
CA PRO A 143 14.71 6.99 -21.63
C PRO A 143 15.56 6.67 -20.41
N ALA A 144 15.20 5.57 -19.73
CA ALA A 144 15.95 5.04 -18.60
C ALA A 144 17.42 4.86 -19.00
N ALA A 145 18.32 5.46 -18.22
CA ALA A 145 19.76 5.31 -18.42
C ALA A 145 20.15 3.82 -18.36
N PRO A 146 21.06 3.36 -19.23
CA PRO A 146 21.49 1.98 -19.22
C PRO A 146 22.24 1.65 -17.92
N VAL A 147 21.89 0.51 -17.34
CA VAL A 147 22.55 -0.08 -16.18
C VAL A 147 24.01 -0.38 -16.56
N ALA A 148 24.95 0.31 -15.93
CA ALA A 148 26.38 0.01 -16.05
C ALA A 148 26.66 -1.39 -15.50
N GLN A 149 27.30 -2.22 -16.31
CA GLN A 149 27.75 -3.57 -15.94
C GLN A 149 28.88 -3.47 -14.90
N PRO A 150 29.02 -4.43 -13.97
CA PRO A 150 30.12 -4.45 -13.03
C PRO A 150 31.43 -4.73 -13.78
N VAL A 151 32.38 -3.81 -13.63
CA VAL A 151 33.75 -3.93 -14.14
C VAL A 151 34.43 -5.08 -13.40
N GLN A 152 34.88 -6.08 -14.16
CA GLN A 152 35.80 -7.09 -13.67
C GLN A 152 37.16 -6.40 -13.41
N PHE A 153 37.67 -6.50 -12.19
CA PHE A 153 39.08 -6.22 -11.91
C PHE A 153 39.79 -7.55 -11.66
N ALA A 154 40.66 -7.91 -12.60
CA ALA A 154 41.70 -8.91 -12.42
C ALA A 154 42.95 -8.21 -11.86
N LEU A 155 43.51 -8.85 -10.82
CA LEU A 155 44.92 -8.99 -10.42
C LEU A 155 45.90 -7.82 -10.62
N PHE A 156 46.51 -7.41 -9.50
CA PHE A 156 47.96 -7.60 -9.25
C PHE A 156 48.14 -8.12 -7.82
#